data_AF-G9Y2L7-F1
#
_entry.id   AF-G9Y2L7-F1
#
_cell.length_a   1.000
_cell.length_b   1.000
_cell.length_c   1.000
_cell.angle_alpha   90.00
_cell.angle_beta   90.00
_cell.angle_gamma   90.00
#
_symmetry.space_group_name_H-M   'P 1'
#
loop_
_entity.id
_entity.type
_entity.pdbx_description
1 polymer ?
#
loop_
_entity_poly.entity_id
_entity_poly.type
_entity_poly.pdbx_seq_one_letter_code
_entity_poly.pdbx_strand_id
1 'polypeptide(L)'
;MVALVLLLRHYRWSVLFLLFAALLSSPYWWGVIAPREGHGAFIWQYGLMMTNPIILEFLLGIIAAILYLRMNSKITWLSRVLMLCAVGYFCFTCYTLYSPWQSMESGHLGGYSLACFMLLLAGLKYEKIRTRRFPSWLMFTGEISYSMYLLHMAVMFSSIYVLKSINSDNYFDTFNHRFDLLVITLIITYLLSYLSYIYIENKLSTYIKEKVLSISIRKK
;
A
#
# COMPACT_ATOMS: atom_id res chain seq x y z
N MET A 1 13.51 -1.50 7.38
CA MET A 1 13.78 -0.06 7.62
C MET A 1 12.96 0.53 8.77
N VAL A 2 11.62 0.39 8.81
CA VAL A 2 10.79 0.92 9.91
C VAL A 2 11.18 0.33 11.29
N ALA A 3 11.57 -0.95 11.33
CA ALA A 3 12.05 -1.60 12.57
C ALA A 3 13.32 -0.95 13.17
N LEU A 4 14.21 -0.39 12.34
CA LEU A 4 15.41 0.34 12.80
C LEU A 4 15.05 1.69 13.42
N VAL A 5 14.03 2.36 12.88
CA VAL A 5 13.50 3.60 13.45
C VAL A 5 12.86 3.34 14.82
N LEU A 6 12.17 2.21 14.99
CA LEU A 6 11.54 1.84 16.26
C LEU A 6 12.55 1.62 17.40
N LEU A 7 13.82 1.33 17.09
CA LEU A 7 14.91 1.26 18.09
C LEU A 7 15.29 2.65 18.63
N LEU A 8 15.08 3.73 17.86
CA LEU A 8 15.39 5.11 18.23
C LEU A 8 14.15 5.80 18.82
N ARG A 9 13.74 5.35 20.02
CA ARG A 9 12.50 5.75 20.70
C ARG A 9 12.24 7.26 20.73
N HIS A 10 13.27 8.08 20.93
CA HIS A 10 13.11 9.54 21.08
C HIS A 10 13.11 10.31 19.75
N TYR A 11 13.81 9.82 18.72
CA TYR A 11 13.99 10.50 17.44
C TYR A 11 13.21 9.87 16.28
N ARG A 12 12.35 8.88 16.57
CA ARG A 12 11.62 8.08 15.57
C ARG A 12 10.96 8.91 14.45
N TRP A 13 10.33 10.03 14.79
CA TRP A 13 9.65 10.88 13.81
C TRP A 13 10.62 11.66 12.94
N SER A 14 11.70 12.19 13.53
CA SER A 14 12.77 12.89 12.80
C SER A 14 13.53 11.94 11.86
N VAL A 15 13.81 10.72 12.31
CA VAL A 15 14.48 9.69 11.50
C VAL A 15 13.59 9.22 10.36
N LEU A 16 12.29 9.01 10.59
CA LEU A 16 11.34 8.71 9.50
C LEU A 16 11.30 9.85 8.49
N PHE A 17 11.18 11.10 8.95
CA PHE A 17 11.15 12.25 8.07
C PHE A 17 12.41 12.37 7.22
N LEU A 18 13.59 12.22 7.82
CA LEU A 18 14.87 12.21 7.10
C LEU A 18 14.96 11.06 6.09
N LEU A 19 14.44 9.88 6.42
CA LEU A 19 14.44 8.73 5.53
C LEU A 19 13.52 8.98 4.32
N PHE A 20 12.30 9.47 4.54
CA PHE A 20 11.41 9.87 3.45
C PHE A 20 12.02 10.99 2.59
N ALA A 21 12.61 12.01 3.22
CA ALA A 21 13.29 13.09 2.51
C ALA A 21 14.45 12.55 1.65
N ALA A 22 15.27 11.64 2.19
CA ALA A 22 16.37 11.01 1.46
C ALA A 22 15.86 10.20 0.25
N LEU A 23 14.78 9.44 0.42
CA LEU A 23 14.16 8.66 -0.66
C LEU A 23 13.56 9.55 -1.75
N LEU A 24 12.96 10.68 -1.40
CA LEU A 24 12.39 11.65 -2.34
C LEU A 24 13.47 12.48 -3.05
N SER A 25 14.60 12.75 -2.37
CA SER A 25 15.77 13.41 -2.97
C SER A 25 16.63 12.49 -3.84
N SER A 26 16.24 11.22 -3.97
CA SER A 26 17.07 10.22 -4.60
C SER A 26 17.12 10.43 -6.12
N PRO A 27 18.30 10.35 -6.77
CA PRO A 27 18.46 10.59 -8.21
C PRO A 27 17.66 9.63 -9.10
N TYR A 28 17.14 8.52 -8.55
CA TYR A 28 16.20 7.63 -9.24
C TYR A 28 14.89 8.32 -9.62
N TRP A 29 14.42 9.32 -8.87
CA TRP A 29 13.21 10.10 -9.20
C TRP A 29 13.40 10.97 -10.44
N TRP A 30 14.62 11.42 -10.71
CA TRP A 30 14.95 12.25 -11.86
C TRP A 30 15.33 11.46 -13.10
N GLY A 31 15.25 10.12 -13.07
CA GLY A 31 15.58 9.26 -14.21
C GLY A 31 17.07 9.32 -14.60
N VAL A 32 17.93 9.85 -13.74
CA VAL A 32 19.36 10.07 -14.03
C VAL A 32 20.12 8.74 -14.09
N ILE A 33 19.56 7.68 -13.50
CA ILE A 33 20.25 6.39 -13.42
C ILE A 33 19.35 5.23 -13.88
N ALA A 34 19.73 4.62 -15.01
CA ALA A 34 19.01 3.52 -15.63
C ALA A 34 19.34 2.16 -14.96
N PRO A 35 18.41 1.17 -15.01
CA PRO A 35 18.67 -0.18 -14.52
C PRO A 35 19.84 -0.82 -15.26
N ARG A 36 20.85 -1.29 -14.53
CA ARG A 36 21.97 -2.04 -15.09
C ARG A 36 21.63 -3.54 -15.06
N GLU A 37 21.65 -4.21 -16.21
CA GLU A 37 21.44 -5.66 -16.28
C GLU A 37 22.69 -6.42 -15.77
N GLY A 38 22.51 -7.46 -14.95
CA GLY A 38 23.59 -8.31 -14.41
C GLY A 38 23.50 -8.60 -12.91
N HIS A 39 24.43 -9.36 -12.33
CA HIS A 39 24.37 -9.83 -10.93
C HIS A 39 24.43 -8.72 -9.85
N GLY A 40 24.78 -7.48 -10.21
CA GLY A 40 24.62 -6.29 -9.35
C GLY A 40 23.23 -5.64 -9.39
N ALA A 41 22.33 -6.15 -10.24
CA ALA A 41 20.99 -5.61 -10.46
C ALA A 41 20.09 -5.75 -9.23
N PHE A 42 20.36 -6.69 -8.32
CA PHE A 42 19.52 -6.88 -7.13
C PHE A 42 19.50 -5.63 -6.26
N ILE A 43 20.66 -5.14 -5.79
CA ILE A 43 20.73 -3.92 -4.96
C ILE A 43 20.11 -2.72 -5.67
N TRP A 44 20.29 -2.65 -7.00
CA TRP A 44 19.74 -1.60 -7.85
C TRP A 44 18.20 -1.65 -7.95
N GLN A 45 17.64 -2.84 -8.15
CA GLN A 45 16.21 -3.11 -8.18
C GLN A 45 15.55 -2.82 -6.83
N TYR A 46 16.21 -3.17 -5.72
CA TYR A 46 15.74 -2.79 -4.39
C TYR A 46 15.77 -1.26 -4.22
N GLY A 47 16.80 -0.57 -4.69
CA GLY A 47 16.85 0.89 -4.72
C GLY A 47 15.67 1.51 -5.46
N LEU A 48 15.36 1.00 -6.66
CA LEU A 48 14.22 1.42 -7.46
C LEU A 48 12.87 1.14 -6.78
N MET A 49 12.70 -0.03 -6.14
CA MET A 49 11.51 -0.32 -5.35
C MET A 49 11.37 0.62 -4.14
N MET A 50 12.48 0.97 -3.50
CA MET A 50 12.52 1.88 -2.36
C MET A 50 12.33 3.36 -2.75
N THR A 51 12.40 3.71 -4.03
CA THR A 51 12.04 5.04 -4.54
C THR A 51 10.74 5.02 -5.32
N ASN A 52 9.98 3.91 -5.26
CA ASN A 52 8.73 3.79 -6.00
C ASN A 52 7.70 4.82 -5.50
N PRO A 53 6.99 5.52 -6.41
CA PRO A 53 5.99 6.52 -6.04
C PRO A 53 4.88 6.03 -5.10
N ILE A 54 4.68 4.72 -4.95
CA ILE A 54 3.83 4.11 -3.91
C ILE A 54 4.14 4.61 -2.49
N ILE A 55 5.38 5.01 -2.22
CA ILE A 55 5.80 5.54 -0.92
C ILE A 55 5.06 6.83 -0.58
N LEU A 56 4.70 7.63 -1.58
CA LEU A 56 3.88 8.81 -1.37
C LEU A 56 2.42 8.46 -1.06
N GLU A 57 1.90 7.35 -1.57
CA GLU A 57 0.56 6.86 -1.20
C GLU A 57 0.52 6.41 0.26
N PHE A 58 1.58 5.75 0.74
CA PHE A 58 1.75 5.47 2.16
C PHE A 58 1.83 6.75 2.99
N LEU A 59 2.53 7.78 2.51
CA LEU A 59 2.59 9.08 3.17
C LEU A 59 1.19 9.74 3.26
N LEU A 60 0.40 9.67 2.18
CA LEU A 60 -1.00 10.10 2.18
C LEU A 60 -1.81 9.33 3.23
N GLY A 61 -1.62 8.01 3.37
CA GLY A 61 -2.23 7.22 4.43
C GLY A 61 -1.86 7.72 5.84
N ILE A 62 -0.59 8.05 6.09
CA ILE A 62 -0.14 8.63 7.37
C ILE A 62 -0.79 9.99 7.61
N ILE A 63 -0.85 10.85 6.59
CA ILE A 63 -1.53 12.15 6.66
C ILE A 63 -3.01 11.95 6.99
N ALA A 64 -3.70 10.99 6.36
CA ALA A 64 -5.08 10.67 6.65
C ALA A 64 -5.28 10.27 8.12
N ALA A 65 -4.39 9.43 8.66
CA ALA A 65 -4.43 9.03 10.07
C ALA A 65 -4.24 10.23 11.03
N ILE A 66 -3.29 11.13 10.75
CA ILE A 66 -3.06 12.35 11.55
C ILE A 66 -4.28 13.27 11.49
N LEU A 67 -4.86 13.46 10.30
CA LEU A 67 -6.06 14.25 10.10
C LEU A 67 -7.25 13.65 10.86
N TYR A 68 -7.42 12.33 10.82
CA TYR A 68 -8.45 11.63 11.57
C TYR A 68 -8.38 11.86 13.08
N LEU A 69 -7.17 11.84 13.66
CA LEU A 69 -6.96 12.14 15.08
C LEU A 69 -7.40 13.58 15.44
N ARG A 70 -7.18 14.53 14.53
CA ARG A 70 -7.54 15.95 14.69
C ARG A 70 -8.97 16.29 14.23
N MET A 71 -9.65 15.38 13.54
CA MET A 71 -11.00 15.61 13.04
C MET A 71 -12.02 15.70 14.19
N ASN A 72 -12.85 16.74 14.12
CA ASN A 72 -14.00 16.90 15.01
C ASN A 72 -15.09 15.88 14.66
N SER A 73 -15.90 15.44 15.64
CA SER A 73 -17.04 14.53 15.43
C SER A 73 -18.28 15.22 14.85
N LYS A 74 -18.33 16.57 14.85
CA LYS A 74 -19.46 17.32 14.28
C LYS A 74 -19.41 17.36 12.75
N ILE A 75 -20.58 17.24 12.11
CA ILE A 75 -20.74 17.42 10.66
C ILE A 75 -21.24 18.83 10.36
N THR A 76 -20.47 19.60 9.59
CA THR A 76 -20.90 20.88 9.04
C THR A 76 -21.46 20.68 7.63
N TRP A 77 -22.25 21.63 7.14
CA TRP A 77 -22.69 21.64 5.73
C TRP A 77 -21.52 21.48 4.76
N LEU A 78 -20.45 22.24 4.98
CA LEU A 78 -19.22 22.16 4.18
C LEU A 78 -18.63 20.74 4.15
N SER A 79 -18.61 20.05 5.29
CA SER A 79 -18.09 18.67 5.33
C SER A 79 -18.95 17.68 4.54
N ARG A 80 -20.28 17.88 4.48
CA ARG A 80 -21.17 17.04 3.64
C ARG A 80 -20.89 17.27 2.16
N VAL A 81 -20.75 18.53 1.77
CA VAL A 81 -20.42 18.89 0.38
C VAL A 81 -19.08 18.29 -0.01
N LEU A 82 -18.04 18.44 0.82
CA LEU A 82 -16.72 17.86 0.56
C LEU A 82 -16.76 16.33 0.45
N MET A 83 -17.54 15.64 1.29
CA MET A 83 -17.71 14.19 1.20
C MET A 83 -18.39 13.78 -0.11
N LEU A 84 -19.43 14.49 -0.55
CA LEU A 84 -20.10 14.24 -1.82
C LEU A 84 -19.17 14.53 -3.01
N CYS A 85 -18.41 15.62 -2.96
CA CYS A 85 -17.40 15.94 -3.96
C CYS A 85 -16.32 14.86 -4.03
N ALA A 86 -15.88 14.29 -2.89
CA ALA A 86 -14.91 13.19 -2.86
C ALA A 86 -15.44 11.94 -3.58
N VAL A 87 -16.70 11.56 -3.34
CA VAL A 87 -17.35 10.44 -4.04
C VAL A 87 -17.50 10.75 -5.53
N GLY A 88 -17.95 11.96 -5.88
CA GLY A 88 -18.10 12.39 -7.28
C GLY A 88 -16.77 12.40 -8.03
N TYR A 89 -15.71 12.91 -7.41
CA TYR A 89 -14.36 12.90 -7.95
C TYR A 89 -13.84 11.46 -8.13
N PHE A 90 -14.06 10.58 -7.15
CA PHE A 90 -13.73 9.16 -7.29
C PHE A 90 -14.45 8.50 -8.47
N CYS A 91 -15.76 8.64 -8.58
CA CYS A 91 -16.53 8.12 -9.71
C CYS A 91 -16.06 8.68 -11.06
N PHE A 92 -15.76 9.99 -11.10
CA PHE A 92 -15.20 10.63 -12.29
C PHE A 92 -13.85 10.01 -12.68
N THR A 93 -12.95 9.81 -11.71
CA THR A 93 -11.67 9.15 -11.99
C THR A 93 -11.86 7.71 -12.48
N CYS A 94 -12.76 6.92 -11.88
CA CYS A 94 -13.07 5.58 -12.37
C CYS A 94 -13.60 5.58 -13.81
N TYR A 95 -14.43 6.56 -14.17
CA TYR A 95 -14.91 6.72 -15.54
C TYR A 95 -13.77 7.03 -16.51
N THR A 96 -12.85 7.93 -16.14
CA THR A 96 -11.68 8.26 -16.97
C THR A 96 -10.72 7.09 -17.17
N LEU A 97 -10.69 6.11 -16.25
CA LEU A 97 -9.84 4.91 -16.34
C LEU A 97 -10.14 4.07 -17.59
N TYR A 98 -11.39 4.06 -18.04
CA TYR A 98 -11.85 3.28 -19.21
C TYR A 98 -12.06 4.14 -20.45
N SER A 99 -11.78 5.43 -20.35
CA SER A 99 -11.96 6.40 -21.43
C SER A 99 -10.67 6.49 -22.24
N PRO A 100 -10.70 6.73 -23.56
CA PRO A 100 -9.50 6.92 -24.40
C PRO A 100 -8.63 8.12 -23.99
N TRP A 101 -9.04 8.87 -22.97
CA TRP A 101 -8.32 9.99 -22.37
C TRP A 101 -7.28 9.48 -21.35
N GLN A 102 -6.44 8.54 -21.77
CA GLN A 102 -5.34 7.95 -21.00
C GLN A 102 -4.25 8.98 -20.61
N SER A 103 -4.37 10.25 -21.00
CA SER A 103 -3.43 11.31 -20.64
C SER A 103 -3.35 11.61 -19.14
N MET A 104 -4.27 11.08 -18.32
CA MET A 104 -4.20 11.09 -16.85
C MET A 104 -3.58 9.82 -16.23
N GLU A 105 -3.10 8.86 -17.04
CA GLU A 105 -2.41 7.63 -16.61
C GLU A 105 -0.99 7.87 -16.06
N SER A 106 -0.60 9.11 -15.74
CA SER A 106 0.72 9.38 -15.19
C SER A 106 0.85 8.83 -13.76
N GLY A 107 1.17 7.53 -13.68
CA GLY A 107 1.79 6.81 -12.58
C GLY A 107 1.02 6.77 -11.27
N HIS A 108 1.49 5.93 -10.34
CA HIS A 108 1.24 6.15 -8.92
C HIS A 108 1.56 7.62 -8.61
N LEU A 109 0.67 8.33 -7.91
CA LEU A 109 0.51 9.81 -7.81
C LEU A 109 -0.34 10.57 -8.84
N GLY A 110 -0.91 9.90 -9.84
CA GLY A 110 -1.91 10.50 -10.72
C GLY A 110 -3.22 10.87 -10.00
N GLY A 111 -4.22 11.37 -10.75
CA GLY A 111 -5.52 11.79 -10.19
C GLY A 111 -6.22 10.72 -9.33
N TYR A 112 -5.91 9.44 -9.56
CA TYR A 112 -6.45 8.28 -8.86
C TYR A 112 -6.03 8.18 -7.39
N SER A 113 -4.76 8.43 -7.05
CA SER A 113 -4.31 8.31 -5.65
C SER A 113 -4.93 9.42 -4.78
N LEU A 114 -5.06 10.63 -5.34
CA LEU A 114 -5.78 11.74 -4.70
C LEU A 114 -7.27 11.39 -4.50
N ALA A 115 -7.91 10.77 -5.50
CA ALA A 115 -9.31 10.37 -5.40
C ALA A 115 -9.53 9.34 -4.30
N CYS A 116 -8.68 8.31 -4.23
CA CYS A 116 -8.69 7.31 -3.16
C CYS A 116 -8.44 7.95 -1.78
N PHE A 117 -7.48 8.88 -1.68
CA PHE A 117 -7.19 9.60 -0.44
C PHE A 117 -8.38 10.46 0.03
N MET A 118 -9.01 11.22 -0.87
CA MET A 118 -10.20 12.01 -0.56
C MET A 118 -11.37 11.13 -0.14
N LEU A 119 -11.59 10.01 -0.83
CA LEU A 119 -12.63 9.04 -0.47
C LEU A 119 -12.38 8.43 0.91
N LEU A 120 -11.13 8.07 1.21
CA LEU A 120 -10.71 7.57 2.52
C LEU A 120 -11.01 8.60 3.62
N LEU A 121 -10.63 9.88 3.42
CA LEU A 121 -10.92 10.95 4.36
C LEU A 121 -12.43 11.14 4.59
N ALA A 122 -13.23 11.05 3.54
CA ALA A 122 -14.69 11.11 3.65
C ALA A 122 -15.24 9.95 4.48
N GLY A 123 -14.73 8.73 4.26
CA GLY A 123 -15.07 7.54 5.04
C GLY A 123 -14.70 7.66 6.52
N LEU A 124 -13.47 8.12 6.82
CA LEU A 124 -12.99 8.35 8.18
C LEU A 124 -13.81 9.42 8.92
N LYS A 125 -14.20 10.49 8.21
CA LYS A 125 -15.10 11.51 8.77
C LYS A 125 -16.47 10.92 9.09
N TYR A 126 -17.00 10.07 8.22
CA TYR A 126 -18.27 9.38 8.43
C TYR A 126 -18.22 8.44 9.65
N GLU A 127 -17.13 7.70 9.82
CA GLU A 127 -16.90 6.81 10.96
C GLU A 127 -16.91 7.58 12.30
N LYS A 128 -16.27 8.75 12.38
CA LYS A 128 -16.28 9.61 13.58
C LYS A 128 -17.68 10.06 14.00
N ILE A 129 -18.62 10.14 13.07
CA ILE A 129 -19.99 10.59 13.32
C ILE A 129 -20.85 9.42 13.75
N ARG A 130 -20.69 8.28 13.07
CA ARG A 130 -21.49 7.08 13.30
C ARG A 130 -20.55 5.96 13.67
N THR A 131 -20.57 5.58 14.95
CA THR A 131 -19.90 4.38 15.44
C THR A 131 -20.52 3.16 14.78
N ARG A 132 -20.01 2.80 13.60
CA ARG A 132 -20.44 1.62 12.86
C ARG A 132 -19.49 0.50 13.20
N ARG A 133 -20.03 -0.63 13.61
CA ARG A 133 -19.25 -1.86 13.74
C ARG A 133 -19.08 -2.44 12.34
N PHE A 134 -17.84 -2.51 11.88
CA PHE A 134 -17.49 -3.24 10.66
C PHE A 134 -17.45 -4.73 10.97
N PRO A 135 -17.81 -5.60 10.01
CA PRO A 135 -17.73 -7.04 10.22
C PRO A 135 -16.27 -7.46 10.40
N SER A 136 -16.02 -8.48 11.22
CA SER A 136 -14.68 -8.93 11.59
C SER A 136 -13.81 -9.32 10.40
N TRP A 137 -14.39 -9.95 9.37
CA TRP A 137 -13.67 -10.33 8.16
C TRP A 137 -13.13 -9.13 7.39
N LEU A 138 -13.85 -8.01 7.37
CA LEU A 138 -13.43 -6.80 6.65
C LEU A 138 -12.31 -6.09 7.41
N MET A 139 -12.42 -6.03 8.74
CA MET A 139 -11.33 -5.56 9.61
C MET A 139 -10.08 -6.40 9.42
N PHE A 140 -10.24 -7.73 9.42
CA PHE A 140 -9.14 -8.66 9.24
C PHE A 140 -8.48 -8.54 7.86
N THR A 141 -9.26 -8.33 6.80
CA THR A 141 -8.75 -8.04 5.46
C THR A 141 -7.86 -6.79 5.46
N GLY A 142 -8.27 -5.76 6.21
CA GLY A 142 -7.47 -4.57 6.45
C GLY A 142 -6.17 -4.85 7.19
N GLU A 143 -6.17 -5.71 8.20
CA GLU A 143 -4.97 -6.10 8.94
C GLU A 143 -3.93 -6.80 8.05
N ILE A 144 -4.37 -7.69 7.16
CA ILE A 144 -3.47 -8.42 6.26
C ILE A 144 -3.14 -7.67 4.96
N SER A 145 -3.67 -6.45 4.78
CA SER A 145 -3.54 -5.67 3.54
C SER A 145 -2.09 -5.39 3.16
N TYR A 146 -1.22 -5.16 4.13
CA TYR A 146 0.21 -4.97 3.89
C TYR A 146 0.89 -6.23 3.34
N SER A 147 0.57 -7.39 3.91
CA SER A 147 1.06 -8.68 3.41
C SER A 147 0.51 -8.98 2.00
N MET A 148 -0.77 -8.66 1.73
CA MET A 148 -1.34 -8.75 0.38
C MET A 148 -0.61 -7.86 -0.62
N TYR A 149 -0.33 -6.62 -0.26
CA TYR A 149 0.40 -5.70 -1.10
C TYR A 149 1.82 -6.21 -1.44
N LEU A 150 2.54 -6.83 -0.50
CA LEU A 150 3.86 -7.35 -0.80
C LEU A 150 3.83 -8.60 -1.70
N LEU A 151 2.84 -9.47 -1.51
CA LEU A 151 2.81 -10.77 -2.17
C LEU A 151 2.08 -10.77 -3.52
N HIS A 152 1.11 -9.88 -3.75
CA HIS A 152 0.25 -9.96 -4.94
C HIS A 152 1.00 -9.99 -6.27
N MET A 153 2.05 -9.15 -6.46
CA MET A 153 2.85 -9.16 -7.68
C MET A 153 3.64 -10.45 -7.84
N ALA A 154 4.27 -10.93 -6.75
CA ALA A 154 5.03 -12.18 -6.78
C ALA A 154 4.12 -13.37 -7.12
N VAL A 155 2.92 -13.42 -6.52
CA VAL A 155 1.91 -14.43 -6.83
C VAL A 155 1.47 -14.32 -8.28
N MET A 156 1.11 -13.12 -8.74
CA MET A 156 0.66 -12.88 -10.11
C MET A 156 1.69 -13.36 -11.14
N PHE A 157 2.94 -12.92 -11.04
CA PHE A 157 3.99 -13.31 -11.99
C PHE A 157 4.30 -14.80 -11.92
N SER A 158 4.31 -15.39 -10.72
CA SER A 158 4.51 -16.83 -10.56
C SER A 158 3.37 -17.63 -11.18
N SER A 159 2.11 -17.22 -10.98
CA SER A 159 0.94 -17.85 -11.58
C SER A 159 0.95 -17.73 -13.10
N ILE A 160 1.30 -16.57 -13.65
CA ILE A 160 1.45 -16.36 -15.10
C ILE A 160 2.51 -17.32 -15.66
N TYR A 161 3.69 -17.38 -15.02
CA TYR A 161 4.79 -18.24 -15.45
C TYR A 161 4.39 -19.72 -15.47
N VAL A 162 3.77 -20.20 -14.39
CA VAL A 162 3.32 -21.60 -14.29
C VAL A 162 2.26 -21.92 -15.36
N LEU A 163 1.25 -21.05 -15.55
CA LEU A 163 0.18 -21.29 -16.51
C LEU A 163 0.68 -21.29 -17.96
N LYS A 164 1.61 -20.40 -18.32
CA LYS A 164 2.25 -20.43 -19.65
C LYS A 164 3.07 -21.69 -19.87
N SER A 165 3.79 -22.13 -18.84
CA SER A 165 4.60 -23.36 -18.91
C SER A 165 3.76 -24.62 -19.15
N ILE A 166 2.47 -24.60 -18.79
CA ILE A 166 1.58 -25.76 -18.92
C ILE A 166 0.75 -25.68 -20.21
N ASN A 167 0.20 -24.51 -20.56
CA ASN A 167 -0.85 -24.36 -21.57
C ASN A 167 -0.43 -23.61 -22.85
N SER A 168 0.88 -23.39 -23.07
CA SER A 168 1.45 -22.64 -24.21
C SER A 168 1.22 -21.12 -24.11
N ASP A 169 1.98 -20.33 -24.89
CA ASP A 169 2.09 -18.88 -24.73
C ASP A 169 0.77 -18.11 -25.02
N ASN A 170 -0.12 -18.69 -25.82
CA ASN A 170 -1.39 -18.06 -26.24
C ASN A 170 -2.55 -18.26 -25.23
N TYR A 171 -2.28 -18.87 -24.07
CA TYR A 171 -3.32 -19.18 -23.08
C TYR A 171 -4.10 -17.95 -22.61
N PHE A 172 -3.51 -16.75 -22.63
CA PHE A 172 -4.15 -15.52 -22.15
C PHE A 172 -4.85 -14.68 -23.22
N ASP A 173 -5.04 -15.18 -24.44
CA ASP A 173 -5.74 -14.42 -25.48
C ASP A 173 -7.25 -14.35 -25.25
N THR A 174 -7.81 -15.38 -24.61
CA THR A 174 -9.24 -15.43 -24.28
C THR A 174 -9.54 -14.70 -22.96
N PHE A 175 -10.61 -13.91 -22.94
CA PHE A 175 -11.07 -13.20 -21.73
C PHE A 175 -11.28 -14.15 -20.53
N ASN A 176 -11.86 -15.33 -20.76
CA ASN A 176 -12.12 -16.32 -19.70
C ASN A 176 -10.83 -16.72 -18.97
N HIS A 177 -9.73 -16.95 -19.69
CA HIS A 177 -8.46 -17.33 -19.07
C HIS A 177 -7.82 -16.21 -18.25
N ARG A 178 -8.06 -14.94 -18.64
CA ARG A 178 -7.64 -13.78 -17.84
C ARG A 178 -8.48 -13.66 -16.56
N PHE A 179 -9.77 -13.94 -16.65
CA PHE A 179 -10.66 -13.95 -15.50
C PHE A 179 -10.30 -15.08 -14.52
N ASP A 180 -10.03 -16.28 -15.03
CA ASP A 180 -9.56 -17.42 -14.22
C ASP A 180 -8.27 -17.05 -13.49
N LEU A 181 -7.32 -16.41 -14.18
CA LEU A 181 -6.08 -15.93 -13.56
C LEU A 181 -6.36 -14.93 -12.44
N LEU A 182 -7.28 -13.98 -12.63
CA LEU A 182 -7.65 -13.03 -11.58
C LEU A 182 -8.18 -13.77 -10.35
N VAL A 183 -9.10 -14.71 -10.52
CA VAL A 183 -9.71 -15.46 -9.41
C VAL A 183 -8.64 -16.29 -8.68
N ILE A 184 -7.81 -17.03 -9.42
CA ILE A 184 -6.75 -17.87 -8.86
C ILE A 184 -5.74 -17.01 -8.09
N THR A 185 -5.24 -15.95 -8.71
CA THR A 185 -4.23 -15.07 -8.08
C THR A 185 -4.79 -14.35 -6.87
N LEU A 186 -6.06 -13.93 -6.88
CA LEU A 186 -6.72 -13.31 -5.73
C LEU A 186 -6.81 -14.29 -4.55
N ILE A 187 -7.24 -15.53 -4.79
CA ILE A 187 -7.35 -16.56 -3.76
C ILE A 187 -5.97 -16.89 -3.19
N ILE A 188 -4.98 -17.17 -4.04
CA ILE A 188 -3.62 -17.53 -3.61
C ILE A 188 -2.97 -16.36 -2.85
N THR A 189 -3.12 -15.13 -3.34
CA THR A 189 -2.61 -13.94 -2.67
C THR A 189 -3.22 -13.80 -1.29
N TYR A 190 -4.55 -13.93 -1.16
CA TYR A 190 -5.22 -13.84 0.13
C TYR A 190 -4.71 -14.90 1.11
N LEU A 191 -4.60 -16.15 0.67
CA LEU A 191 -4.10 -17.26 1.50
C LEU A 191 -2.63 -17.08 1.93
N LEU A 192 -1.74 -16.74 0.99
CA LEU A 192 -0.34 -16.52 1.31
C LEU A 192 -0.15 -15.29 2.21
N SER A 193 -0.98 -14.27 2.05
CA SER A 193 -0.96 -13.07 2.90
C SER A 193 -1.46 -13.35 4.30
N TYR A 194 -2.49 -14.18 4.43
CA TYR A 194 -2.95 -14.70 5.72
C TYR A 194 -1.82 -15.44 6.46
N LEU A 195 -1.11 -16.33 5.76
CA LEU A 195 0.02 -17.07 6.35
C LEU A 195 1.17 -16.12 6.70
N SER A 196 1.54 -15.22 5.80
CA SER A 196 2.56 -14.20 6.06
C SER A 196 2.24 -13.35 7.29
N TYR A 197 1.00 -12.90 7.41
CA TYR A 197 0.55 -12.11 8.56
C TYR A 197 0.72 -12.88 9.88
N ILE A 198 0.28 -14.14 9.93
CA ILE A 198 0.35 -14.94 11.16
C ILE A 198 1.80 -15.31 11.51
N TYR A 199 2.57 -15.80 10.55
CA TYR A 199 3.89 -16.38 10.81
C TYR A 199 5.02 -15.37 10.79
N ILE A 200 4.96 -14.38 9.90
CA ILE A 200 6.01 -13.38 9.74
C ILE A 200 5.63 -12.16 10.54
N GLU A 201 4.50 -11.53 10.25
CA GLU A 201 4.20 -10.23 10.85
C GLU A 201 3.96 -10.32 12.36
N ASN A 202 3.06 -11.19 12.79
CA ASN A 202 2.65 -11.24 14.20
C ASN A 202 3.73 -11.85 15.10
N LYS A 203 4.27 -13.03 14.72
CA LYS A 203 5.30 -13.73 15.52
C LYS A 203 6.65 -13.01 15.54
N LEU A 204 7.09 -12.44 14.41
CA LEU A 204 8.37 -11.73 14.38
C LEU A 204 8.27 -10.42 15.17
N SER A 205 7.13 -9.71 15.08
CA SER A 205 6.89 -8.48 15.82
C SER A 205 6.87 -8.71 17.33
N THR A 206 6.18 -9.75 17.82
CA THR A 206 6.19 -10.11 19.24
C THR A 206 7.59 -10.52 19.71
N TYR A 207 8.27 -11.37 18.95
CA TYR A 207 9.65 -11.79 19.26
C TYR A 207 10.62 -10.61 19.36
N ILE A 208 10.58 -9.67 18.41
CA ILE A 208 11.43 -8.48 18.43
C ILE A 208 11.08 -7.59 19.62
N LYS A 209 9.78 -7.36 19.90
CA LYS A 209 9.36 -6.55 21.06
C LYS A 209 9.85 -7.13 22.37
N GLU A 210 9.71 -8.44 22.59
CA GLU A 210 10.17 -9.12 23.79
C GLU A 210 11.69 -9.02 23.97
N LYS A 211 12.45 -9.20 22.87
CA LYS A 211 13.91 -9.11 22.90
C LYS A 211 14.42 -7.68 23.12
N VAL A 212 13.75 -6.67 22.54
CA VAL A 212 14.13 -5.25 22.72
C VAL A 212 13.74 -4.74 24.11
N LEU A 213 12.56 -5.11 24.63
CA LEU A 213 12.13 -4.75 25.98
C LEU A 213 13.01 -5.37 27.06
N SER A 214 13.41 -6.63 26.91
CA SER A 214 14.33 -7.28 27.87
C SER A 214 15.71 -6.63 27.90
N ILE A 215 16.24 -6.15 26.76
CA ILE A 215 17.49 -5.38 26.71
C ILE A 215 17.33 -4.01 27.38
N SER A 216 16.19 -3.34 27.21
CA SER A 216 15.93 -2.03 27.83
C SER A 216 15.78 -2.10 29.34
N ILE A 217 15.29 -3.22 29.90
CA ILE A 217 15.14 -3.42 31.35
C ILE A 217 16.50 -3.73 31.99
N ARG A 218 17.40 -4.44 31.29
CA ARG A 218 18.74 -4.79 31.79
C ARG A 218 19.72 -3.60 31.85
N LYS A 219 19.35 -2.45 31.28
CA LYS A 219 20.14 -1.20 31.29
C LYS A 219 19.71 -0.20 32.36
N LYS A 220 18.75 -0.57 33.21
CA LYS A 220 18.34 0.16 34.42
C LYS A 220 18.87 -0.58 35.64
#